data_AF-A0A6L2JIL5-F1
#
_entry.id   AF-A0A6L2JIL5-F1
#
_cell.length_a   1.000
_cell.length_b   1.000
_cell.length_c   1.000
_cell.angle_alpha   90.00
_cell.angle_beta   90.00
_cell.angle_gamma   90.00
#
_symmetry.space_group_name_H-M   'P 1'
#
loop_
_entity.id
_entity.type
_entity.pdbx_description
1 polymer ?
#
loop_
_entity_poly.entity_id
_entity_poly.type
_entity_poly.pdbx_seq_one_letter_code
_entity_poly.pdbx_strand_id
1 'polypeptide(L)'
;MDGLDAILKNVSWFIRNNLLIQKKWNPVVNLLKEDVGNDLIWVKLHGVPVTAFSEDNLSVVATKLGTPLMFDSYTLDTCMLSWGSSSYVRAMIEVRTDVELKDTIMAAIPKLIGEGFYTCTISVEYE
;
A
#
# COMPACT_ATOMS: atom_id res chain seq x y z
N MET A 1 -24.37 -15.63 6.34
CA MET A 1 -24.24 -14.47 7.27
C MET A 1 -23.04 -13.64 6.84
N ASP A 2 -22.83 -13.46 5.53
CA ASP A 2 -21.51 -13.13 4.97
C ASP A 2 -21.48 -11.77 4.23
N GLY A 3 -22.62 -11.06 4.21
CA GLY A 3 -22.75 -9.79 3.50
C GLY A 3 -22.28 -8.58 4.31
N LEU A 4 -22.33 -8.64 5.65
CA LEU A 4 -22.01 -7.48 6.51
C LEU A 4 -20.49 -7.32 6.70
N ASP A 5 -19.75 -8.42 6.86
CA ASP A 5 -18.29 -8.39 7.01
C ASP A 5 -17.56 -7.99 5.71
N ALA A 6 -18.15 -8.29 4.56
CA ALA A 6 -17.62 -7.84 3.27
C ALA A 6 -17.73 -6.31 3.08
N ILE A 7 -18.75 -5.69 3.67
CA ILE A 7 -18.96 -4.23 3.63
C ILE A 7 -18.03 -3.52 4.63
N LEU A 8 -17.76 -4.13 5.78
CA LEU A 8 -16.87 -3.57 6.81
C LEU A 8 -15.39 -3.61 6.44
N LYS A 9 -14.97 -4.55 5.59
CA LYS A 9 -13.57 -4.67 5.16
C LYS A 9 -13.12 -3.67 4.08
N ASN A 10 -14.05 -3.01 3.39
CA ASN A 10 -13.75 -2.39 2.10
C ASN A 10 -13.84 -0.87 2.01
N VAL A 11 -13.97 -0.12 3.10
CA VAL A 11 -13.99 1.35 2.97
C VAL A 11 -13.33 2.04 4.16
N SER A 12 -12.15 2.63 3.92
CA SER A 12 -11.64 3.75 4.74
C SER A 12 -12.57 4.94 4.54
N TRP A 13 -13.26 5.38 5.60
CA TRP A 13 -14.18 6.51 5.50
C TRP A 13 -13.39 7.82 5.61
N PHE A 14 -13.44 8.64 4.57
CA PHE A 14 -12.91 10.00 4.61
C PHE A 14 -13.99 10.94 5.11
N ILE A 15 -13.80 11.53 6.29
CA ILE A 15 -14.59 12.69 6.74
C ILE A 15 -13.66 13.89 6.68
N ARG A 16 -13.91 14.81 5.74
CA ARG A 16 -13.15 16.08 5.60
C ARG A 16 -11.63 15.87 5.48
N ASN A 17 -11.21 14.97 4.57
CA ASN A 17 -9.81 14.57 4.36
C ASN A 17 -9.12 13.85 5.54
N ASN A 18 -9.80 13.60 6.66
CA ASN A 18 -9.25 12.77 7.73
C ASN A 18 -9.62 11.31 7.52
N LEU A 19 -8.61 10.45 7.49
CA LEU A 19 -8.74 9.01 7.38
C LEU A 19 -9.22 8.42 8.70
N LEU A 20 -10.43 7.84 8.71
CA LEU A 20 -10.90 7.03 9.84
C LEU A 20 -10.60 5.56 9.57
N ILE A 21 -9.53 5.05 10.19
CA ILE A 21 -9.31 3.60 10.29
C ILE A 21 -10.19 3.08 11.44
N GLN A 22 -11.25 2.34 11.12
CA GLN A 22 -11.99 1.59 12.14
C GLN A 22 -11.13 0.41 12.62
N LYS A 23 -10.29 0.63 13.64
CA LYS A 23 -9.70 -0.48 14.40
C LYS A 23 -10.80 -1.15 15.23
N LYS A 24 -10.99 -2.46 15.06
CA LYS A 24 -11.92 -3.26 15.89
C LYS A 24 -11.56 -3.05 17.36
N TRP A 25 -12.48 -2.48 18.14
CA TRP A 25 -12.24 -2.12 19.54
C TRP A 25 -11.89 -3.38 20.36
N ASN A 26 -10.76 -3.33 21.07
CA ASN A 26 -10.31 -4.39 21.99
C ASN A 26 -9.96 -3.75 23.34
N PRO A 27 -10.66 -4.09 24.44
CA PRO A 27 -10.44 -3.50 25.76
C PRO A 27 -9.06 -3.81 26.37
N VAL A 28 -8.30 -4.74 25.78
CA VAL A 28 -6.96 -5.15 26.23
C VAL A 28 -5.85 -4.44 25.44
N VAL A 29 -6.18 -3.79 24.33
CA VAL A 29 -5.20 -3.05 23.54
C VAL A 29 -5.09 -1.65 24.14
N ASN A 30 -3.98 -1.39 24.82
CA ASN A 30 -3.56 -0.03 25.10
C ASN A 30 -3.60 0.73 23.77
N LEU A 31 -4.39 1.79 23.71
CA LEU A 31 -4.22 2.88 22.76
C LEU A 31 -2.86 3.50 23.08
N LEU A 32 -1.78 2.79 22.73
CA LEU A 32 -0.45 3.36 22.69
C LEU A 32 -0.58 4.53 21.74
N LYS A 33 -0.48 5.71 22.34
CA LYS A 33 -0.30 6.99 21.68
C LYS A 33 0.59 6.71 20.47
N GLU A 34 0.04 6.82 19.27
CA GLU A 34 0.82 6.71 18.04
C GLU A 34 2.08 7.54 18.23
N ASP A 35 3.24 6.91 17.98
CA ASP A 35 4.52 7.57 18.09
C ASP A 35 4.40 8.94 17.42
N VAL A 36 4.70 10.00 18.17
CA VAL A 36 4.43 11.41 17.83
C VAL A 36 5.17 11.88 16.55
N GLY A 37 5.81 10.96 15.84
CA GLY A 37 6.54 11.18 14.60
C GLY A 37 6.13 10.28 13.43
N ASN A 38 4.97 9.61 13.43
CA ASN A 38 4.50 8.85 12.26
C ASN A 38 3.24 9.46 11.64
N ASP A 39 3.25 9.63 10.32
CA ASP A 39 2.11 10.10 9.53
C ASP A 39 1.63 9.01 8.56
N LEU A 40 0.32 8.98 8.31
CA LEU A 40 -0.29 8.11 7.33
C LEU A 40 -0.48 8.86 6.02
N ILE A 41 0.14 8.36 4.95
CA ILE A 41 0.13 9.03 3.63
C ILE A 41 -0.33 8.04 2.56
N TRP A 42 -1.12 8.54 1.62
CA TRP A 42 -1.44 7.79 0.40
C TRP A 42 -0.35 8.03 -0.63
N VAL A 43 0.12 6.94 -1.24
CA VAL A 43 1.10 6.99 -2.31
C VAL A 43 0.60 6.28 -3.55
N LYS A 44 0.93 6.84 -4.71
CA LYS A 44 0.83 6.15 -5.99
C LYS A 44 2.22 5.70 -6.43
N LEU A 45 2.34 4.42 -6.73
CA LEU A 45 3.56 3.77 -7.22
C LEU A 45 3.38 3.53 -8.73
N HIS A 46 4.08 4.32 -9.54
CA HIS A 46 4.00 4.24 -10.99
C HIS A 46 5.12 3.37 -11.56
N GLY A 47 4.83 2.69 -12.67
CA GLY A 47 5.82 1.84 -13.34
C GLY A 47 6.07 0.51 -12.65
N VAL A 48 5.23 0.11 -11.69
CA VAL A 48 5.27 -1.23 -11.11
C VAL A 48 4.98 -2.25 -12.23
N PRO A 49 5.84 -3.25 -12.45
CA PRO A 49 5.60 -4.24 -13.50
C PRO A 49 4.51 -5.21 -13.06
N VAL A 50 3.69 -5.69 -13.99
CA VAL A 50 2.60 -6.64 -13.74
C VAL A 50 3.06 -7.90 -12.99
N THR A 51 4.31 -8.30 -13.17
CA THR A 51 4.92 -9.46 -12.48
C THR A 51 5.08 -9.25 -10.97
N ALA A 52 5.00 -8.00 -10.51
CA ALA A 52 5.03 -7.61 -9.12
C ALA A 52 3.64 -7.26 -8.57
N PHE A 53 2.56 -7.43 -9.34
CA PHE A 53 1.17 -7.25 -8.88
C PHE A 53 0.69 -8.49 -8.13
N SER A 54 1.35 -8.79 -7.01
CA SER A 54 0.80 -9.64 -5.95
C SER A 54 0.84 -8.85 -4.65
N GLU A 55 -0.11 -9.09 -3.74
CA GLU A 55 -0.16 -8.39 -2.45
C GLU A 55 1.19 -8.45 -1.71
N ASP A 56 1.83 -9.62 -1.70
CA ASP A 56 3.16 -9.81 -1.08
C ASP A 56 4.24 -8.97 -1.78
N ASN A 57 4.28 -8.97 -3.12
CA ASN A 57 5.29 -8.21 -3.86
C ASN A 57 5.07 -6.70 -3.73
N LEU A 58 3.81 -6.25 -3.75
CA LEU A 58 3.46 -4.84 -3.54
C LEU A 58 3.80 -4.38 -2.13
N SER A 59 3.58 -5.23 -1.12
CA SER A 59 3.97 -4.97 0.26
C SER A 59 5.50 -4.80 0.39
N VAL A 60 6.29 -5.67 -0.26
CA VAL A 60 7.75 -5.55 -0.30
C VAL A 60 8.20 -4.25 -0.98
N VAL A 61 7.51 -3.84 -2.05
CA VAL A 61 7.79 -2.56 -2.73
C VAL A 61 7.46 -1.38 -1.81
N ALA A 62 6.27 -1.35 -1.22
CA ALA A 62 5.81 -0.27 -0.33
C ALA A 62 6.68 -0.14 0.93
N THR A 63 7.22 -1.26 1.44
CA THR A 63 8.16 -1.29 2.58
C THR A 63 9.41 -0.43 2.35
N LYS A 64 9.77 -0.13 1.09
CA LYS A 64 10.89 0.78 0.78
C LYS A 64 10.61 2.24 1.14
N LEU A 65 9.35 2.61 1.32
CA LEU A 65 8.89 3.95 1.66
C LEU A 65 8.51 4.07 3.14
N GLY A 66 7.81 3.08 3.67
CA GLY A 66 7.30 3.05 5.03
C GLY A 66 6.62 1.74 5.34
N THR A 67 5.81 1.67 6.40
CA THR A 67 5.05 0.46 6.73
C THR A 67 3.75 0.42 5.91
N PRO A 68 3.54 -0.52 4.99
CA PRO A 68 2.28 -0.62 4.26
C PRO A 68 1.14 -1.04 5.19
N LEU A 69 0.03 -0.32 5.13
CA LEU A 69 -1.18 -0.62 5.91
C LEU A 69 -2.30 -1.22 5.04
N MET A 70 -2.47 -0.70 3.83
CA MET A 70 -3.58 -1.09 2.95
C MET A 70 -3.31 -0.68 1.49
N PHE A 71 -3.78 -1.47 0.54
CA PHE A 71 -3.90 -1.08 -0.87
C PHE A 71 -5.35 -0.71 -1.18
N ASP A 72 -5.58 0.17 -2.15
CA ASP A 72 -6.96 0.46 -2.55
C ASP A 72 -7.63 -0.76 -3.21
N SER A 73 -8.96 -0.86 -3.10
CA SER A 73 -9.71 -1.99 -3.62
C SER A 73 -9.51 -2.19 -5.12
N TYR A 74 -9.33 -1.09 -5.86
CA TYR A 74 -9.05 -1.12 -7.30
C TYR A 74 -7.70 -1.77 -7.62
N THR A 75 -6.64 -1.45 -6.87
CA THR A 75 -5.33 -2.12 -6.98
C THR A 75 -5.48 -3.61 -6.66
N LEU A 76 -6.20 -3.96 -5.59
CA LEU A 76 -6.41 -5.34 -5.19
C LEU A 76 -7.21 -6.14 -6.25
N ASP A 77 -8.25 -5.55 -6.83
CA ASP A 77 -9.03 -6.18 -7.90
C ASP A 77 -8.19 -6.38 -9.16
N THR A 78 -7.36 -5.41 -9.52
CA THR A 78 -6.42 -5.50 -10.65
C THR A 78 -5.36 -6.58 -10.43
N CYS A 79 -4.83 -6.68 -9.20
CA CYS A 79 -3.93 -7.73 -8.76
C CYS A 79 -4.54 -9.14 -8.90
N MET A 80 -5.83 -9.29 -8.60
CA MET A 80 -6.53 -10.57 -8.69
C MET A 80 -6.92 -10.96 -10.11
N LEU A 81 -7.27 -9.97 -10.96
CA LEU A 81 -7.82 -10.23 -12.29
C LEU A 81 -6.78 -10.23 -13.41
N SER A 82 -5.54 -9.81 -13.16
CA SER A 82 -4.46 -9.71 -14.18
C SER A 82 -4.89 -8.95 -15.45
N TRP A 83 -5.93 -8.10 -15.36
CA TRP A 83 -6.56 -7.47 -16.52
C TRP A 83 -6.32 -5.96 -16.47
N GLY A 84 -5.40 -5.50 -17.32
CA GLY A 84 -5.07 -4.08 -17.47
C GLY A 84 -4.07 -3.62 -16.41
N SER A 85 -2.87 -3.22 -16.84
CA SER A 85 -1.96 -2.50 -15.96
C SER A 85 -2.63 -1.19 -15.58
N SER A 86 -3.10 -1.06 -14.33
CA SER A 86 -3.36 0.26 -13.78
C SER A 86 -2.08 1.08 -13.93
N SER A 87 -2.21 2.37 -14.26
CA SER A 87 -1.05 3.26 -14.45
C SER A 87 -0.22 3.42 -13.17
N TYR A 88 -0.78 3.02 -12.03
CA TYR A 88 -0.13 2.98 -10.72
C TYR A 88 -0.78 1.96 -9.80
N VAL A 89 -0.05 1.62 -8.74
CA VAL A 89 -0.55 0.95 -7.54
C VAL A 89 -0.76 2.01 -6.47
N ARG A 90 -1.91 2.03 -5.78
CA ARG A 90 -2.17 2.97 -4.68
C ARG A 90 -2.07 2.25 -3.34
N ALA A 91 -1.24 2.79 -2.44
CA ALA A 91 -0.99 2.22 -1.12
C ALA A 91 -1.08 3.29 -0.04
N MET A 92 -1.58 2.91 1.11
CA MET A 92 -1.51 3.68 2.34
C MET A 92 -0.32 3.18 3.14
N ILE A 93 0.60 4.10 3.44
CA ILE A 93 1.82 3.80 4.18
C ILE A 93 1.90 4.66 5.44
N GLU A 94 2.42 4.08 6.50
CA GLU A 94 2.88 4.81 7.67
C GLU A 94 4.35 5.18 7.48
N VAL A 95 4.66 6.46 7.51
CA VAL A 95 6.01 7.01 7.35
C VAL A 95 6.39 7.85 8.55
N ARG A 96 7.69 7.90 8.85
CA ARG A 96 8.20 8.79 9.87
C ARG A 96 8.33 10.21 9.35
N THR A 97 7.92 11.20 10.14
CA THR A 97 7.93 12.63 9.80
C THR A 97 9.33 13.24 9.79
N ASP A 98 10.32 12.56 10.39
CA ASP A 98 11.72 12.98 10.41
C ASP A 98 12.55 12.43 9.23
N VAL A 99 11.91 11.68 8.32
CA VAL A 99 12.58 11.05 7.17
C VAL A 99 12.18 11.77 5.88
N GLU A 100 13.18 12.06 5.04
CA GLU A 100 12.94 12.62 3.71
C GLU A 100 12.20 11.61 2.82
N LEU A 101 11.12 12.09 2.22
CA LEU A 101 10.31 11.32 1.29
C LEU A 101 11.06 11.13 -0.04
N LYS A 102 10.92 9.93 -0.62
CA LYS A 102 11.61 9.54 -1.85
C LYS A 102 10.65 9.60 -3.02
N ASP A 103 10.97 10.42 -4.01
CA ASP A 103 10.21 10.50 -5.26
C ASP A 103 10.41 9.26 -6.16
N THR A 104 11.40 8.41 -5.85
CA THR A 104 11.72 7.23 -6.65
C THR A 104 12.34 6.11 -5.80
N ILE A 105 11.92 4.88 -6.06
CA ILE A 105 12.47 3.66 -5.45
C ILE A 105 12.91 2.66 -6.51
N MET A 106 13.96 1.90 -6.20
CA MET A 106 14.41 0.78 -7.04
C MET A 106 13.95 -0.55 -6.45
N ALA A 107 13.32 -1.39 -7.27
CA ALA A 107 12.88 -2.74 -6.92
C ALA A 107 13.57 -3.79 -7.80
N ALA A 108 14.03 -4.89 -7.19
CA ALA A 108 14.52 -6.05 -7.93
C ALA A 108 13.34 -6.98 -8.19
N ILE A 109 13.04 -7.23 -9.46
CA ILE A 109 11.87 -7.98 -9.90
C ILE A 109 12.33 -9.29 -10.53
N PRO A 110 11.82 -10.44 -10.09
CA PRO A 110 12.19 -11.72 -10.68
C PRO A 110 11.77 -11.79 -12.14
N LYS A 111 12.62 -12.40 -12.98
CA LYS A 111 12.27 -12.66 -14.37
C LYS A 111 11.22 -13.76 -14.45
N LEU A 112 10.26 -13.63 -15.36
CA LEU A 112 9.28 -14.68 -15.63
C LEU A 112 9.90 -15.92 -16.30
N ILE A 113 10.97 -15.72 -17.07
CA ILE A 113 11.63 -16.76 -17.86
C ILE A 113 13.14 -16.64 -17.62
N GLY A 114 13.75 -17.76 -17.25
CA GLY A 114 15.17 -17.85 -16.92
C GLY A 114 15.49 -17.42 -15.48
N GLU A 115 16.75 -17.58 -15.09
CA GLU A 115 17.21 -17.21 -13.75
C GLU A 115 17.55 -15.71 -13.66
N GLY A 116 17.36 -15.16 -12.46
CA GLY A 116 17.79 -13.82 -12.08
C GLY A 116 16.67 -12.78 -11.97
N PHE A 117 17.10 -11.53 -11.78
CA PHE A 117 16.24 -10.38 -11.54
C PHE A 117 16.58 -9.26 -12.51
N TYR A 118 15.63 -8.36 -12.76
CA TYR A 118 15.91 -7.05 -13.34
C TYR A 118 15.53 -5.97 -12.32
N THR A 119 16.22 -4.83 -12.38
CA THR A 119 15.87 -3.68 -11.55
C THR A 119 14.85 -2.81 -12.28
N CYS A 120 13.79 -2.43 -11.58
CA CYS A 120 12.80 -1.49 -12.05
C CYS A 120 12.84 -0.23 -11.18
N THR A 121 12.75 0.92 -11.83
CA THR A 121 12.63 2.23 -11.18
C THR A 121 11.14 2.57 -11.09
N ILE A 122 10.66 2.75 -9.87
CA ILE A 122 9.26 3.06 -9.56
C ILE A 122 9.21 4.51 -9.07
N SER A 123 8.42 5.35 -9.72
CA SER A 123 8.21 6.73 -9.27
C SER A 123 7.06 6.80 -8.27
N VAL A 124 7.21 7.69 -7.29
CA VAL A 124 6.32 7.82 -6.15
C VAL A 124 5.66 9.18 -6.20
N GLU A 125 4.33 9.20 -6.12
CA GLU A 125 3.53 10.40 -5.97
C GLU A 125 2.80 10.33 -4.62
N TYR A 126 2.93 11.39 -3.81
CA TYR A 126 2.31 11.51 -2.49
C TYR A 126 1.01 12.32 -2.58
N GLU A 127 -0.03 11.89 -1.85
CA GLU A 127 -1.36 12.52 -1.79
C GLU A 127 -1.74 13.00 -0.38
#